data_AF-A0A840EXG3-F1
#
_entry.id   AF-A0A840EXG3-F1
#
_cell.length_a   1.000
_cell.length_b   1.000
_cell.length_c   1.000
_cell.angle_alpha   90.00
_cell.angle_beta   90.00
_cell.angle_gamma   90.00
#
_symmetry.space_group_name_H-M   'P 1'
#
loop_
_entity.id
_entity.type
_entity.pdbx_description
1 polymer ?
#
loop_
_entity_poly.entity_id
_entity_poly.type
_entity_poly.pdbx_seq_one_letter_code
_entity_poly.pdbx_strand_id
1 'polypeptide(L)'
;MGSRLRSLFGTHPAQVFSEWNTARHIQEYDGQPTKRPYTREELDALFEYADEEVARVGATGRKGWQAAYRDATMMKLAYAYGLRFVEVSHLQTVDFARNPHAREFGKFGVCRVRYGKSHNGSPPKPRSVLTVWRWTPPIIDDWLENGRGHPDSLDVFPSERGGLVGESTLIRRLHRYRTALGIPKAVDLHSLVVPHRVV
;
A
#
# COMPACT_ATOMS: atom_id res chain seq x y z
N MET A 1 14.94 -29.30 -19.66
CA MET A 1 13.94 -29.16 -18.57
C MET A 1 13.77 -27.68 -18.23
N GLY A 2 13.10 -26.92 -19.11
CA GLY A 2 13.16 -25.45 -19.13
C GLY A 2 11.86 -24.79 -19.61
N SER A 3 10.72 -25.19 -19.04
CA SER A 3 9.40 -24.78 -19.54
C SER A 3 8.34 -24.50 -18.48
N ARG A 4 8.71 -24.28 -17.19
CA ARG A 4 7.71 -24.05 -16.13
C ARG A 4 7.67 -22.63 -15.52
N LEU A 5 8.63 -21.76 -15.87
CA LEU A 5 8.69 -20.39 -15.36
C LEU A 5 7.96 -19.36 -16.24
N ARG A 6 7.73 -19.66 -17.53
CA ARG A 6 7.03 -18.74 -18.45
C ARG A 6 5.51 -18.72 -18.28
N SER A 7 4.90 -19.75 -17.67
CA SER A 7 3.44 -19.81 -17.49
C SER A 7 2.94 -19.22 -16.17
N LEU A 8 3.83 -18.80 -15.27
CA LEU A 8 3.45 -18.11 -14.02
C LEU A 8 3.49 -16.58 -14.17
N PHE A 9 4.10 -16.06 -15.23
CA PHE A 9 4.13 -14.63 -15.55
C PHE A 9 3.23 -14.35 -16.74
N GLY A 10 1.94 -14.68 -16.59
CA GLY A 10 0.90 -14.11 -17.43
C GLY A 10 0.89 -12.60 -17.26
N THR A 11 1.58 -11.91 -18.17
CA THR A 11 1.36 -10.51 -18.53
C THR A 11 1.48 -9.47 -17.40
N HIS A 12 2.71 -9.26 -16.89
CA HIS A 12 3.09 -8.09 -16.06
C HIS A 12 2.31 -7.93 -14.73
N PRO A 13 2.88 -7.37 -13.65
CA PRO A 13 2.02 -6.79 -12.62
C PRO A 13 1.13 -5.77 -13.33
N ALA A 14 -0.18 -5.87 -13.16
CA ALA A 14 -1.16 -5.04 -13.86
C ALA A 14 -0.67 -3.59 -13.87
N GLN A 15 -0.41 -3.04 -15.06
CA GLN A 15 0.03 -1.65 -15.23
C GLN A 15 -1.01 -0.75 -14.52
N VAL A 16 -0.65 -0.23 -13.34
CA VAL A 16 -1.61 0.42 -12.43
C VAL A 16 -2.08 1.79 -12.94
N PHE A 17 -1.49 2.30 -14.02
CA PHE A 17 -1.82 3.62 -14.54
C PHE A 17 -2.08 3.59 -16.06
N SER A 18 -3.36 3.48 -16.43
CA SER A 18 -3.90 4.07 -17.68
C SER A 18 -4.43 5.48 -17.39
N GLU A 19 -4.75 6.23 -18.45
CA GLU A 19 -5.23 7.63 -18.50
C GLU A 19 -6.37 8.04 -17.53
N TRP A 20 -6.94 7.09 -16.78
CA TRP A 20 -8.06 7.26 -15.87
C TRP A 20 -7.70 7.76 -14.45
N ASN A 21 -6.41 7.96 -14.14
CA ASN A 21 -5.95 8.30 -12.78
C ASN A 21 -5.99 9.80 -12.42
N THR A 22 -6.94 10.56 -12.95
CA THR A 22 -7.09 12.00 -12.63
C THR A 22 -8.22 12.25 -11.65
N ALA A 23 -7.98 11.96 -10.37
CA ALA A 23 -8.71 12.68 -9.32
C ALA A 23 -7.92 13.95 -8.97
N ARG A 24 -8.53 15.12 -9.19
CA ARG A 24 -8.05 16.37 -8.61
C ARG A 24 -8.24 16.30 -7.11
N HIS A 25 -7.15 16.33 -6.35
CA HIS A 25 -7.22 16.61 -4.93
C HIS A 25 -6.61 17.98 -4.65
N ILE A 26 -7.44 18.90 -4.18
CA ILE A 26 -7.03 20.17 -3.57
C ILE A 26 -7.41 20.04 -2.10
N GLN A 27 -6.44 20.00 -1.19
CA GLN A 27 -6.65 20.61 0.14
C GLN A 27 -5.39 20.77 0.98
N GLU A 28 -5.47 21.80 1.82
CA GLU A 28 -4.42 22.47 2.57
C GLU A 28 -3.91 21.66 3.76
N TYR A 29 -2.62 21.85 4.01
CA TYR A 29 -1.80 21.16 4.98
C TYR A 29 -1.84 21.84 6.35
N ASP A 30 -2.08 21.07 7.41
CA ASP A 30 -2.23 21.55 8.79
C ASP A 30 -1.22 20.84 9.74
N GLY A 31 0.06 20.73 9.32
CA GLY A 31 1.11 20.02 10.05
C GLY A 31 2.44 20.80 10.15
N GLN A 32 3.34 20.33 11.03
CA GLN A 32 4.61 20.97 11.39
C GLN A 32 5.37 21.59 10.21
N PRO A 33 6.00 22.78 10.38
CA PRO A 33 6.57 23.58 9.28
C PRO A 33 7.70 22.90 8.47
N THR A 34 8.25 21.78 8.93
CA THR A 34 9.36 21.06 8.27
C THR A 34 8.97 19.78 7.54
N LYS A 35 7.74 19.28 7.77
CA LYS A 35 7.19 18.14 7.03
C LYS A 35 6.08 18.64 6.12
N ARG A 36 5.82 17.97 5.01
CA ARG A 36 4.67 18.27 4.14
C ARG A 36 4.06 16.97 3.59
N PRO A 37 2.86 17.03 2.98
CA PRO A 37 2.34 15.92 2.17
C PRO A 37 3.19 15.75 0.93
N TYR A 38 3.19 14.56 0.34
CA TYR A 38 3.71 14.37 -1.01
C TYR A 38 2.89 15.20 -2.01
N THR A 39 3.54 15.72 -3.05
CA THR A 39 2.81 16.19 -4.23
C THR A 39 2.28 14.99 -5.00
N ARG A 40 1.37 15.23 -5.95
CA ARG A 40 0.86 14.16 -6.81
C ARG A 40 1.98 13.54 -7.64
N GLU A 41 2.84 14.37 -8.22
CA GLU A 41 3.97 13.94 -9.05
C GLU A 41 4.96 13.08 -8.24
N GLU A 42 5.20 13.43 -6.97
CA GLU A 42 6.06 12.62 -6.10
C GLU A 42 5.41 11.28 -5.72
N LEU A 43 4.09 11.23 -5.54
CA LEU A 43 3.36 9.97 -5.29
C LEU A 43 3.37 9.07 -6.51
N ASP A 44 3.07 9.64 -7.67
CA ASP A 44 3.06 8.92 -8.95
C ASP A 44 4.45 8.32 -9.21
N ALA A 45 5.51 9.15 -9.13
CA ALA A 45 6.90 8.69 -9.29
C ALA A 45 7.30 7.64 -8.23
N LEU A 46 6.89 7.81 -6.97
CA LEU A 46 7.17 6.85 -5.91
C LEU A 46 6.52 5.48 -6.19
N PHE A 47 5.25 5.47 -6.60
CA PHE A 47 4.52 4.23 -6.85
C PHE A 47 4.99 3.53 -8.12
N GLU A 48 5.26 4.29 -9.18
CA GLU A 48 5.85 3.76 -10.42
C GLU A 48 7.21 3.13 -10.14
N TYR A 49 8.11 3.85 -9.46
CA TYR A 49 9.42 3.32 -9.07
C TYR A 49 9.31 2.08 -8.17
N ALA A 50 8.33 2.06 -7.25
CA ALA A 50 8.09 0.89 -6.42
C ALA A 50 7.70 -0.34 -7.24
N ASP A 51 6.86 -0.17 -8.27
CA ASP A 51 6.43 -1.24 -9.18
C ASP A 51 7.57 -1.70 -10.10
N GLU A 52 8.37 -0.77 -10.62
CA GLU A 52 9.58 -1.08 -11.39
C GLU A 52 10.58 -1.88 -10.56
N GLU A 53 10.76 -1.55 -9.29
CA GLU A 53 11.63 -2.30 -8.38
C GLU A 53 11.10 -3.72 -8.14
N VAL A 54 9.78 -3.92 -8.09
CA VAL A 54 9.17 -5.26 -8.01
C VAL A 54 9.50 -6.06 -9.27
N ALA A 55 9.28 -5.47 -10.45
CA ALA A 55 9.57 -6.11 -11.73
C ALA A 55 11.06 -6.45 -11.88
N ARG A 56 11.94 -5.50 -11.53
CA ARG A 56 13.39 -5.68 -11.57
C ARG A 56 13.84 -6.80 -10.65
N VAL A 57 13.39 -6.82 -9.39
CA VAL A 57 13.77 -7.90 -8.46
C VAL A 57 13.19 -9.24 -8.92
N GLY A 58 11.96 -9.27 -9.42
CA GLY A 58 11.33 -10.47 -9.98
C GLY A 58 12.09 -11.06 -11.16
N ALA A 59 12.57 -10.21 -12.08
CA ALA A 59 13.35 -10.63 -13.25
C ALA A 59 14.70 -11.29 -12.87
N THR A 60 15.27 -10.97 -11.70
CA THR A 60 16.53 -11.60 -11.25
C THR A 60 16.38 -13.01 -10.70
N GLY A 61 15.15 -13.52 -10.54
CA GLY A 61 14.87 -14.84 -9.96
C GLY A 61 15.29 -14.99 -8.49
N ARG A 62 15.69 -13.89 -7.82
CA ARG A 62 16.18 -13.90 -6.44
C ARG A 62 15.02 -13.97 -5.44
N LYS A 63 15.31 -14.61 -4.30
CA LYS A 63 14.49 -14.51 -3.09
C LYS A 63 14.40 -13.02 -2.70
N GLY A 64 13.18 -12.48 -2.61
CA GLY A 64 12.95 -11.08 -2.18
C GLY A 64 12.00 -10.26 -3.04
N TRP A 65 11.57 -10.75 -4.22
CA TRP A 65 10.56 -10.06 -5.04
C TRP A 65 9.23 -9.92 -4.28
N GLN A 66 8.86 -10.94 -3.51
CA GLN A 66 7.66 -10.93 -2.68
C GLN A 66 7.71 -9.84 -1.61
N ALA A 67 8.87 -9.64 -0.97
CA ALA A 67 9.05 -8.56 -0.01
C ALA A 67 9.01 -7.18 -0.69
N ALA A 68 9.57 -7.04 -1.90
CA ALA A 68 9.43 -5.81 -2.67
C ALA A 68 7.96 -5.53 -3.02
N TYR A 69 7.22 -6.55 -3.44
CA TYR A 69 5.82 -6.41 -3.83
C TYR A 69 4.92 -6.10 -2.64
N ARG A 70 5.15 -6.78 -1.51
CA ARG A 70 4.50 -6.47 -0.23
C ARG A 70 4.69 -5.01 0.14
N ASP A 71 5.94 -4.55 0.15
CA ASP A 71 6.26 -3.21 0.62
C ASP A 71 5.71 -2.12 -0.33
N ALA A 72 5.70 -2.36 -1.66
CA ALA A 72 5.05 -1.48 -2.63
C ALA A 72 3.53 -1.38 -2.39
N THR A 73 2.88 -2.53 -2.18
CA THR A 73 1.45 -2.63 -1.87
C THR A 73 1.11 -1.93 -0.56
N MET A 74 1.94 -2.09 0.48
CA MET A 74 1.79 -1.40 1.76
C MET A 74 1.85 0.12 1.61
N MET A 75 2.77 0.66 0.79
CA MET A 75 2.85 2.11 0.55
C MET A 75 1.56 2.64 -0.11
N LYS A 76 1.06 1.91 -1.11
CA LYS A 76 -0.17 2.25 -1.83
C LYS A 76 -1.39 2.20 -0.91
N LEU A 77 -1.55 1.16 -0.08
CA LEU A 77 -2.67 1.08 0.87
C LEU A 77 -2.55 2.10 2.00
N ALA A 78 -1.34 2.40 2.47
CA ALA A 78 -1.12 3.46 3.45
C ALA A 78 -1.62 4.80 2.92
N TYR A 79 -1.37 5.11 1.65
CA TYR A 79 -1.90 6.30 1.01
C TYR A 79 -3.41 6.20 0.76
N ALA A 80 -3.90 5.14 0.11
CA ALA A 80 -5.30 5.00 -0.30
C ALA A 80 -6.29 5.16 0.87
N TYR A 81 -5.94 4.60 2.02
CA TYR A 81 -6.81 4.56 3.20
C TYR A 81 -6.35 5.51 4.33
N GLY A 82 -5.26 6.25 4.12
CA GLY A 82 -4.64 7.09 5.15
C GLY A 82 -4.28 6.27 6.39
N LEU A 83 -3.54 5.17 6.22
CA LEU A 83 -3.19 4.24 7.30
C LEU A 83 -1.79 4.50 7.82
N ARG A 84 -1.65 4.51 9.15
CA ARG A 84 -0.31 4.45 9.76
C ARG A 84 0.31 3.08 9.59
N PHE A 85 1.63 2.98 9.78
CA PHE A 85 2.35 1.72 9.65
C PHE A 85 1.69 0.56 10.44
N VAL A 86 1.39 0.80 11.72
CA VAL A 86 0.73 -0.20 12.57
C VAL A 86 -0.63 -0.63 12.02
N GLU A 87 -1.40 0.31 11.48
CA GLU A 87 -2.72 0.02 10.93
C GLU A 87 -2.62 -0.82 9.66
N VAL A 88 -1.73 -0.47 8.72
CA VAL A 88 -1.54 -1.25 7.47
C VAL A 88 -0.89 -2.61 7.75
N SER A 89 0.05 -2.69 8.69
CA SER A 89 0.75 -3.95 9.00
C SER A 89 -0.16 -4.99 9.66
N HIS A 90 -1.22 -4.55 10.36
CA HIS A 90 -2.20 -5.43 11.01
C HIS A 90 -3.44 -5.70 10.16
N LEU A 91 -3.52 -5.23 8.91
CA LEU A 91 -4.67 -5.53 8.06
C LEU A 91 -4.82 -7.03 7.86
N GLN A 92 -6.05 -7.51 8.00
CA GLN A 92 -6.45 -8.88 7.70
C GLN A 92 -7.46 -8.90 6.54
N THR A 93 -7.53 -10.01 5.82
CA THR A 93 -8.47 -10.20 4.71
C THR A 93 -9.94 -9.98 5.14
N VAL A 94 -10.27 -10.28 6.40
CA VAL A 94 -11.60 -10.06 7.00
C VAL A 94 -11.90 -8.60 7.37
N ASP A 95 -10.89 -7.73 7.31
CA ASP A 95 -11.07 -6.30 7.57
C ASP A 95 -11.74 -5.58 6.37
N PHE A 96 -11.85 -6.25 5.22
CA PHE A 96 -12.51 -5.71 4.03
C PHE A 96 -13.97 -6.14 3.93
N ALA A 97 -14.83 -5.21 3.52
CA ALA A 97 -16.24 -5.48 3.31
C ALA A 97 -16.79 -4.74 2.08
N ARG A 98 -17.91 -5.22 1.54
CA ARG A 98 -18.67 -4.54 0.49
C ARG A 98 -19.32 -3.27 1.03
N ASN A 99 -19.37 -2.21 0.22
CA ASN A 99 -20.20 -1.03 0.48
C ASN A 99 -21.41 -1.04 -0.48
N PRO A 100 -22.66 -1.18 0.00
CA PRO A 100 -23.84 -1.16 -0.85
C PRO A 100 -24.00 0.11 -1.69
N HIS A 101 -23.44 1.22 -1.21
CA HIS A 101 -23.47 2.54 -1.87
C HIS A 101 -22.28 2.80 -2.81
N ALA A 102 -21.28 1.91 -2.83
CA ALA A 102 -20.11 2.01 -3.70
C ALA A 102 -19.74 0.62 -4.24
N ARG A 103 -20.63 0.06 -5.07
CA ARG A 103 -20.55 -1.32 -5.57
C ARG A 103 -19.38 -1.55 -6.51
N GLU A 104 -18.89 -0.50 -7.15
CA GLU A 104 -17.73 -0.53 -8.05
C GLU A 104 -16.44 -1.01 -7.35
N PHE A 105 -16.35 -0.89 -6.01
CA PHE A 105 -15.20 -1.35 -5.24
C PHE A 105 -15.30 -2.82 -4.79
N GLY A 106 -16.38 -3.53 -5.15
CA GLY A 106 -16.54 -4.95 -4.87
C GLY A 106 -16.40 -5.29 -3.39
N LYS A 107 -15.60 -6.33 -3.07
CA LYS A 107 -15.34 -6.79 -1.70
C LYS A 107 -14.49 -5.83 -0.86
N PHE A 108 -13.92 -4.80 -1.48
CA PHE A 108 -13.07 -3.80 -0.84
C PHE A 108 -13.76 -2.43 -0.79
N GLY A 109 -15.08 -2.36 -0.61
CA GLY A 109 -15.78 -1.07 -0.49
C GLY A 109 -15.53 -0.35 0.84
N VAL A 110 -15.18 -1.09 1.89
CA VAL A 110 -14.85 -0.60 3.23
C VAL A 110 -13.62 -1.31 3.76
N CYS A 111 -12.69 -0.56 4.35
CA CYS A 111 -11.55 -1.06 5.09
C CYS A 111 -11.74 -0.79 6.59
N ARG A 112 -11.84 -1.84 7.41
CA ARG A 112 -11.97 -1.76 8.87
C ARG A 112 -10.60 -1.71 9.53
N VAL A 113 -10.27 -0.59 10.15
CA VAL A 113 -9.02 -0.38 10.87
C VAL A 113 -9.23 -0.74 12.34
N ARG A 114 -8.68 -1.87 12.78
CA ARG A 114 -8.80 -2.36 14.17
C ARG A 114 -7.86 -1.65 15.14
N TYR A 115 -6.65 -1.31 14.68
CA TYR A 115 -5.57 -0.76 15.51
C TYR A 115 -5.42 0.76 15.38
N GLY A 116 -6.55 1.49 15.39
CA GLY A 116 -6.54 2.95 15.24
C GLY A 116 -5.94 3.68 16.45
N LYS A 117 -5.52 4.95 16.25
CA LYS A 117 -4.88 5.78 17.30
C LYS A 117 -5.66 5.74 18.60
N SER A 118 -5.00 5.37 19.69
CA SER A 118 -5.55 5.53 21.04
C SER A 118 -4.86 6.68 21.78
N HIS A 119 -5.47 7.12 22.89
CA HIS A 119 -4.75 7.92 23.90
C HIS A 119 -3.92 6.98 24.78
N ASN A 120 -2.91 7.51 25.47
CA ASN A 120 -2.09 6.71 26.38
C ASN A 120 -2.96 5.90 27.36
N GLY A 121 -2.69 4.59 27.43
CA GLY A 121 -3.40 3.65 28.29
C GLY A 121 -4.80 3.23 27.81
N SER A 122 -5.32 3.80 26.71
CA SER A 122 -6.61 3.40 26.15
C SER A 122 -6.47 2.29 25.10
N PRO A 123 -7.46 1.38 24.98
CA PRO A 123 -7.53 0.44 23.87
C PRO A 123 -7.48 1.15 22.51
N PRO A 124 -7.04 0.47 21.43
CA PRO A 124 -7.12 0.99 20.08
C PRO A 124 -8.54 1.49 19.76
N LYS A 125 -8.65 2.58 19.00
CA LYS A 125 -9.95 3.13 18.58
C LYS A 125 -10.23 2.68 17.14
N PRO A 126 -11.09 1.68 16.91
CA PRO A 126 -11.36 1.20 15.56
C PRO A 126 -12.08 2.26 14.73
N ARG A 127 -11.82 2.26 13.41
CA ARG A 127 -12.52 3.11 12.43
C ARG A 127 -12.77 2.35 11.14
N SER A 128 -13.78 2.76 10.38
CA SER A 128 -13.96 2.28 9.01
C SER A 128 -13.57 3.37 8.04
N VAL A 129 -12.86 3.00 6.97
CA VAL A 129 -12.47 3.90 5.87
C VAL A 129 -13.16 3.41 4.62
N LEU A 130 -13.86 4.31 3.93
CA LEU A 130 -14.45 3.99 2.64
C LEU A 130 -13.36 3.99 1.57
N THR A 131 -13.42 3.02 0.67
CA THR A 131 -12.58 3.06 -0.53
C THR A 131 -13.08 4.17 -1.42
N VAL A 132 -12.18 5.03 -1.86
CA VAL A 132 -12.49 6.15 -2.77
C VAL A 132 -11.72 6.05 -4.09
N TRP A 133 -10.67 5.24 -4.12
CA TRP A 133 -9.77 5.10 -5.26
C TRP A 133 -10.08 3.82 -6.04
N ARG A 134 -10.42 3.96 -7.33
CA ARG A 134 -10.74 2.82 -8.21
C ARG A 134 -9.56 1.88 -8.46
N TRP A 135 -8.34 2.36 -8.30
CA TRP A 135 -7.12 1.56 -8.41
C TRP A 135 -6.88 0.67 -7.17
N THR A 136 -7.54 0.92 -6.03
CA THR A 136 -7.25 0.17 -4.80
C THR A 136 -7.71 -1.29 -4.84
N PRO A 137 -8.96 -1.64 -5.23
CA PRO A 137 -9.39 -3.03 -5.35
C PRO A 137 -8.48 -3.94 -6.18
N PRO A 138 -8.09 -3.60 -7.44
CA PRO A 138 -7.26 -4.48 -8.25
C PRO A 138 -5.85 -4.69 -7.67
N ILE A 139 -5.30 -3.69 -6.96
CA ILE A 139 -4.00 -3.83 -6.29
C ILE A 139 -4.09 -4.81 -5.11
N ILE A 140 -5.17 -4.75 -4.33
CA ILE A 140 -5.37 -5.70 -3.23
C ILE A 140 -5.59 -7.11 -3.78
N ASP A 141 -6.43 -7.27 -4.81
CA ASP A 141 -6.68 -8.57 -5.43
C ASP A 141 -5.40 -9.20 -5.99
N ASP A 142 -4.63 -8.46 -6.78
CA ASP A 142 -3.39 -8.99 -7.36
C ASP A 142 -2.37 -9.36 -6.28
N TRP A 143 -2.26 -8.56 -5.21
CA TRP A 143 -1.41 -8.93 -4.08
C TRP A 143 -1.91 -10.20 -3.38
N LEU A 144 -3.21 -10.33 -3.12
CA LEU A 144 -3.77 -11.52 -2.45
C LEU A 144 -3.63 -12.80 -3.29
N GLU A 145 -3.75 -12.68 -4.61
CA GLU A 145 -3.69 -13.81 -5.54
C GLU A 145 -2.25 -14.20 -5.88
N ASN A 146 -1.39 -13.22 -6.18
CA ASN A 146 -0.07 -13.45 -6.77
C ASN A 146 1.09 -13.17 -5.82
N GLY A 147 0.94 -12.20 -4.90
CA GLY A 147 2.04 -11.72 -4.06
C GLY A 147 2.09 -12.32 -2.66
N ARG A 148 0.94 -12.55 -2.02
CA ARG A 148 0.85 -12.91 -0.59
C ARG A 148 1.36 -14.31 -0.29
N GLY A 149 1.34 -15.21 -1.27
CA GLY A 149 1.53 -16.64 -1.06
C GLY A 149 0.35 -17.25 -0.31
N HIS A 150 0.56 -18.40 0.32
CA HIS A 150 -0.48 -19.16 1.02
C HIS A 150 -0.16 -19.26 2.53
N PRO A 151 -0.20 -18.14 3.28
CA PRO A 151 0.05 -18.18 4.71
C PRO A 151 -1.12 -18.84 5.45
N ASP A 152 -0.84 -19.58 6.53
CA ASP A 152 -1.83 -20.03 7.51
C ASP A 152 -2.27 -18.87 8.44
N SER A 153 -2.57 -17.71 7.85
CA SER A 153 -3.03 -16.53 8.58
C SER A 153 -3.99 -15.69 7.74
N LEU A 154 -4.74 -14.82 8.41
CA LEU A 154 -5.59 -13.83 7.74
C LEU A 154 -4.85 -12.55 7.38
N ASP A 155 -3.60 -12.38 7.82
CA ASP A 155 -2.84 -11.14 7.67
C ASP A 155 -2.55 -10.86 6.19
N VAL A 156 -2.90 -9.66 5.73
CA VAL A 156 -2.68 -9.24 4.35
C VAL A 156 -1.20 -9.19 4.03
N PHE A 157 -0.37 -8.74 4.98
CA PHE A 157 1.06 -8.54 4.78
C PHE A 157 1.92 -9.38 5.75
N PRO A 158 1.99 -10.70 5.55
CA PRO A 158 2.88 -11.54 6.35
C PRO A 158 4.35 -11.19 6.07
N SER A 159 5.17 -11.32 7.10
CA SER A 159 6.62 -11.41 6.95
C SER A 159 7.01 -12.80 6.42
N GLU A 160 8.23 -12.91 5.90
CA GLU A 160 8.78 -14.19 5.42
C GLU A 160 8.86 -15.26 6.53
N ARG A 161 8.77 -14.85 7.81
CA ARG A 161 8.79 -15.72 8.99
C ARG A 161 7.41 -15.97 9.59
N GLY A 162 6.32 -15.56 8.93
CA GLY A 162 4.95 -15.75 9.40
C GLY A 162 4.44 -14.74 10.44
N GLY A 163 5.30 -13.85 10.95
CA GLY A 163 4.88 -12.72 11.80
C GLY A 163 4.56 -11.45 10.99
N LEU A 164 4.37 -10.31 11.66
CA LEU A 164 4.13 -9.02 10.99
C LEU A 164 5.43 -8.35 10.51
N VAL A 165 5.31 -7.49 9.51
CA VAL A 165 6.41 -6.66 9.01
C VAL A 165 6.79 -5.61 10.06
N GLY A 166 8.10 -5.35 10.22
CA GLY A 166 8.59 -4.27 11.09
C GLY A 166 8.68 -2.93 10.37
N GLU A 167 8.34 -1.83 11.07
CA GLU A 167 8.28 -0.47 10.51
C GLU A 167 9.59 -0.01 9.87
N SER A 168 10.70 -0.33 10.52
CA SER A 168 12.04 0.00 10.05
C SER A 168 12.36 -0.56 8.67
N THR A 169 11.73 -1.68 8.28
CA THR A 169 11.88 -2.28 6.95
C THR A 169 11.25 -1.40 5.88
N LEU A 170 10.01 -0.95 6.12
CA LEU A 170 9.29 -0.10 5.18
C LEU A 170 9.92 1.29 5.08
N ILE A 171 10.30 1.89 6.22
CA ILE A 171 11.00 3.18 6.26
C ILE A 171 12.31 3.12 5.47
N ARG A 172 13.12 2.06 5.66
CA ARG A 172 14.40 1.91 4.94
C ARG A 172 14.18 1.81 3.42
N ARG A 173 13.15 1.10 2.99
CA ARG A 173 12.82 0.98 1.57
C ARG A 173 12.34 2.31 1.00
N LEU A 174 11.39 2.97 1.67
CA LEU A 174 10.88 4.27 1.25
C LEU A 174 12.01 5.30 1.15
N HIS A 175 12.92 5.33 2.12
CA HIS A 175 14.09 6.20 2.07
C HIS A 175 14.95 5.94 0.83
N ARG A 176 15.22 4.66 0.51
CA ARG A 176 15.96 4.29 -0.71
C ARG A 176 15.27 4.80 -1.97
N TYR A 177 13.95 4.62 -2.07
CA TYR A 177 13.17 5.04 -3.24
C TYR A 177 13.17 6.56 -3.39
N ARG A 178 12.93 7.28 -2.29
CA ARG A 178 13.04 8.74 -2.27
C ARG A 178 14.41 9.24 -2.68
N THR A 179 15.49 8.63 -2.18
CA THR A 179 16.85 9.01 -2.57
C THR A 179 17.09 8.79 -4.07
N ALA A 180 16.63 7.67 -4.62
CA ALA A 180 16.75 7.38 -6.05
C ALA A 180 15.98 8.39 -6.92
N LEU A 181 14.81 8.84 -6.45
CA LEU A 181 13.93 9.79 -7.15
C LEU A 181 14.25 11.27 -6.88
N GLY A 182 15.24 11.58 -6.03
CA GLY A 182 15.54 12.96 -5.64
C GLY A 182 14.46 13.64 -4.77
N ILE A 183 13.53 12.87 -4.19
CA ILE A 183 12.43 13.42 -3.38
C ILE A 183 12.97 13.98 -2.05
N PRO A 184 12.66 15.25 -1.67
CA PRO A 184 13.21 15.92 -0.49
C PRO A 184 12.90 15.25 0.86
N LYS A 185 13.74 15.46 1.88
CA LYS A 185 13.59 14.89 3.25
C LYS A 185 12.36 15.39 4.04
N ALA A 186 11.67 16.38 3.49
CA ALA A 186 10.44 16.93 4.04
C ALA A 186 9.24 15.97 3.96
N VAL A 187 9.32 14.87 3.21
CA VAL A 187 8.25 13.85 3.12
C VAL A 187 8.73 12.49 3.60
N ASP A 188 7.94 11.72 4.33
CA ASP A 188 8.31 10.37 4.80
C ASP A 188 7.10 9.41 4.84
N LEU A 189 7.18 8.30 5.57
CA LEU A 189 6.08 7.32 5.66
C LEU A 189 4.82 7.96 6.27
N HIS A 190 4.97 8.87 7.22
CA HIS A 190 3.85 9.59 7.82
C HIS A 190 3.25 10.62 6.85
N SER A 191 4.03 11.12 5.88
CA SER A 191 3.52 11.97 4.81
C SER A 191 2.60 11.24 3.80
N LEU A 192 2.56 9.90 3.80
CA LEU A 192 1.54 9.14 3.07
C LEU A 192 0.18 9.15 3.77
N VAL A 193 0.17 9.40 5.08
CA VAL A 193 -1.03 9.40 5.92
C VAL A 193 -1.70 10.77 5.81
N VAL A 194 -2.35 11.01 4.68
CA VAL A 194 -3.17 12.20 4.48
C VAL A 194 -4.60 11.87 4.93
N PRO A 195 -5.24 12.68 5.79
CA PRO A 195 -6.65 12.51 6.08
C PRO A 195 -7.44 12.77 4.79
N HIS A 196 -7.90 11.71 4.13
CA HIS A 196 -8.93 11.84 3.11
C HIS A 196 -10.21 12.25 3.84
N ARG A 197 -10.46 13.56 3.90
CA ARG A 197 -11.81 14.05 4.23
C ARG A 197 -12.66 13.68 3.03
N VAL A 198 -13.36 12.55 3.14
CA VAL A 198 -14.41 12.17 2.21
C VAL A 198 -15.46 13.28 2.30
N VAL A 199 -15.71 13.95 1.17
CA VAL A 199 -16.85 14.86 0.99
C VAL A 199 -18.14 14.04 0.99
#